data_AF-A0A970FK28-F1
#
_entry.id   AF-A0A970FK28-F1
#
_cell.length_a   1.000
_cell.length_b   1.000
_cell.length_c   1.000
_cell.angle_alpha   90.00
_cell.angle_beta   90.00
_cell.angle_gamma   90.00
#
_symmetry.space_group_name_H-M   'P 1'
#
loop_
_entity.id
_entity.type
_entity.pdbx_description
1 polymer ?
#
loop_
_entity_poly.entity_id
_entity_poly.type
_entity_poly.pdbx_seq_one_letter_code
_entity_poly.pdbx_strand_id
1 'polypeptide(L)'
;MNKSARLISNIVYGIGVAIVLLLSCIALFGPNRITNPDAMIPLSWKEQAFIWLSFGTIPMLLACLAVYRFNEIKNSRHKKRNIVIIFLPGFICGACALFIIGLIITGMINSFF
;
A
#
# COMPACT_ATOMS: atom_id res chain seq x y z
N MET A 1 19.99 17.99 -10.66
CA MET A 1 18.75 17.19 -10.73
C MET A 1 17.62 18.07 -11.28
N ASN A 2 16.93 17.65 -12.34
CA ASN A 2 15.92 18.50 -12.98
C ASN A 2 14.71 18.71 -12.06
N LYS A 3 14.32 19.98 -11.84
CA LYS A 3 13.17 20.37 -11.02
C LYS A 3 11.89 19.61 -11.42
N SER A 4 11.73 19.33 -12.71
CA SER A 4 10.60 18.59 -13.28
C SER A 4 10.51 17.15 -12.77
N ALA A 5 11.63 16.41 -12.69
CA ALA A 5 11.63 15.01 -12.22
C ALA A 5 11.21 14.91 -10.74
N ARG A 6 11.67 15.87 -9.92
CA ARG A 6 11.27 15.98 -8.52
C ARG A 6 9.77 16.28 -8.37
N LEU A 7 9.24 17.17 -9.20
CA LEU A 7 7.82 17.52 -9.20
C LEU A 7 6.95 16.31 -9.58
N ILE A 8 7.30 15.60 -10.66
CA ILE A 8 6.58 14.41 -11.12
C ILE A 8 6.59 13.33 -10.03
N SER A 9 7.75 13.05 -9.43
CA SER A 9 7.85 12.06 -8.35
C SER A 9 6.98 12.40 -7.14
N ASN A 10 6.88 13.69 -6.78
CA ASN A 10 6.02 14.12 -5.68
C ASN A 10 4.54 13.98 -6.01
N ILE A 11 4.12 14.28 -7.25
CA ILE A 11 2.73 14.13 -7.69
C ILE A 11 2.33 12.65 -7.68
N VAL A 12 3.14 11.77 -8.27
CA VAL A 12 2.89 10.33 -8.30
C VAL A 12 2.80 9.76 -6.89
N TYR A 13 3.73 10.17 -6.01
CA TYR A 13 3.69 9.78 -4.61
C TYR A 13 2.44 10.29 -3.90
N GLY A 14 2.06 11.56 -4.09
CA GLY A 14 0.86 12.14 -3.48
C GLY A 14 -0.42 11.41 -3.89
N ILE A 15 -0.56 11.08 -5.17
CA ILE A 15 -1.68 10.28 -5.68
C ILE A 15 -1.67 8.88 -5.04
N GLY A 16 -0.50 8.24 -4.98
CA GLY A 16 -0.33 6.95 -4.33
C GLY A 16 -0.77 6.97 -2.86
N VAL A 17 -0.35 7.98 -2.10
CA VAL A 17 -0.76 8.16 -0.69
C VAL A 17 -2.28 8.31 -0.57
N ALA A 18 -2.90 9.13 -1.42
CA ALA A 18 -4.35 9.35 -1.39
C ALA A 18 -5.12 8.04 -1.66
N ILE A 19 -4.68 7.25 -2.64
CA ILE A 19 -5.27 5.95 -2.97
C ILE A 19 -5.10 4.97 -1.79
N VAL A 20 -3.91 4.88 -1.21
CA VAL A 20 -3.64 4.01 -0.05
C VAL A 20 -4.51 4.39 1.15
N LEU A 21 -4.66 5.69 1.44
CA LEU A 21 -5.53 6.16 2.52
C LEU A 21 -7.00 5.82 2.26
N LEU A 22 -7.51 6.05 1.04
CA LEU A 22 -8.87 5.70 0.67
C LEU A 22 -9.13 4.20 0.81
N LEU A 23 -8.27 3.36 0.23
CA LEU A 23 -8.39 1.90 0.33
C LEU A 23 -8.26 1.42 1.78
N SER A 24 -7.39 2.02 2.58
CA SER A 24 -7.25 1.69 4.00
C SER A 24 -8.52 2.02 4.79
N CYS A 25 -9.15 3.16 4.51
CA CYS A 25 -10.44 3.52 5.10
C CYS A 25 -11.54 2.50 4.71
N ILE A 26 -11.57 2.07 3.44
CA ILE A 26 -12.52 1.04 2.97
C ILE A 26 -12.22 -0.31 3.63
N ALA A 27 -10.95 -0.68 3.76
CA ALA A 27 -10.54 -1.92 4.41
C ALA A 27 -10.92 -1.96 5.91
N LEU A 28 -10.87 -0.83 6.62
CA LEU A 28 -11.20 -0.76 8.05
C LEU A 28 -12.71 -0.59 8.29
N PHE A 29 -13.32 0.40 7.63
CA PHE A 29 -14.70 0.83 7.88
C PHE A 29 -15.70 0.36 6.82
N GLY A 30 -15.23 -0.28 5.74
CA GLY A 30 -16.10 -0.75 4.66
C GLY A 30 -17.11 -1.78 5.13
N PRO A 31 -18.29 -1.83 4.49
CA PRO A 31 -19.32 -2.81 4.80
C PRO A 31 -18.84 -4.23 4.45
N ASN A 32 -19.13 -5.19 5.31
CA ASN A 32 -18.84 -6.61 5.10
C ASN A 32 -19.85 -7.28 4.14
N ARG A 33 -20.35 -6.53 3.16
CA ARG A 33 -21.29 -7.03 2.16
C ARG A 33 -20.52 -7.72 1.05
N ILE A 34 -20.93 -8.94 0.74
CA ILE A 34 -20.44 -9.70 -0.41
C ILE A 34 -20.92 -8.97 -1.67
N THR A 35 -19.97 -8.60 -2.55
CA THR A 35 -20.29 -7.80 -3.75
C THR A 35 -21.08 -8.62 -4.76
N ASN A 36 -20.65 -9.87 -4.98
CA ASN A 36 -21.28 -10.82 -5.88
C ASN A 36 -21.37 -12.19 -5.19
N PRO A 37 -22.54 -12.56 -4.64
CA PRO A 37 -22.73 -13.89 -4.05
C PRO A 37 -22.60 -15.02 -5.08
N ASP A 38 -22.80 -14.72 -6.36
CA ASP A 38 -22.70 -15.67 -7.47
C ASP A 38 -21.28 -15.81 -8.04
N ALA A 39 -20.29 -15.09 -7.48
CA ALA A 39 -18.90 -15.23 -7.90
C ALA A 39 -18.27 -16.50 -7.31
N MET A 40 -17.42 -17.16 -8.09
CA MET A 40 -16.70 -18.38 -7.68
C MET A 40 -15.86 -18.20 -6.39
N ILE A 41 -15.52 -16.96 -6.05
CA ILE A 41 -14.97 -16.56 -4.74
C ILE A 41 -15.75 -15.33 -4.27
N PRO A 42 -16.66 -15.45 -3.28
CA PRO A 42 -17.47 -14.34 -2.80
C PRO A 42 -16.62 -13.39 -1.95
N LEU A 43 -15.95 -12.43 -2.60
CA LEU A 43 -15.15 -11.39 -1.95
C LEU A 43 -16.04 -10.22 -1.50
N SER A 44 -15.82 -9.79 -0.27
CA SER A 44 -16.39 -8.54 0.27
C SER A 44 -15.60 -7.31 -0.21
N TRP A 45 -16.22 -6.13 -0.12
CA TRP A 45 -15.56 -4.85 -0.40
C TRP A 45 -14.28 -4.63 0.42
N LYS A 46 -14.26 -5.14 1.66
CA LYS A 46 -13.10 -5.05 2.56
C LYS A 46 -11.94 -5.89 2.03
N GLU A 47 -12.21 -7.14 1.66
CA GLU A 47 -11.20 -8.07 1.15
C GLU A 47 -10.65 -7.61 -0.21
N GLN A 48 -11.53 -7.13 -1.09
CA GLN A 48 -11.10 -6.59 -2.39
C GLN A 48 -10.20 -5.36 -2.23
N ALA A 49 -10.52 -4.45 -1.31
CA ALA A 49 -9.65 -3.32 -0.97
C ALA A 49 -8.31 -3.78 -0.37
N PHE A 50 -8.33 -4.83 0.46
CA PHE A 50 -7.13 -5.41 1.07
C PHE A 50 -6.19 -6.05 0.03
N ILE A 51 -6.76 -6.76 -0.95
CA ILE A 51 -6.01 -7.34 -2.07
C ILE A 51 -5.39 -6.21 -2.91
N TRP A 52 -6.16 -5.16 -3.22
CA TRP A 52 -5.66 -4.00 -3.96
C TRP A 52 -4.53 -3.27 -3.22
N LEU A 53 -4.64 -3.10 -1.90
CA LEU A 53 -3.57 -2.55 -1.06
C LEU A 53 -2.30 -3.41 -1.14
N SER A 54 -2.46 -4.72 -1.16
CA SER A 54 -1.35 -5.68 -1.21
C SER A 54 -0.60 -5.58 -2.54
N PHE A 55 -1.31 -5.56 -3.68
CA PHE A 55 -0.70 -5.32 -4.99
C PHE A 55 -0.06 -3.93 -5.11
N GLY A 56 -0.67 -2.92 -4.47
CA GLY A 56 -0.16 -1.55 -4.40
C GLY A 56 1.18 -1.40 -3.68
N THR A 57 1.62 -2.39 -2.90
CA THR A 57 2.87 -2.34 -2.13
C THR A 57 4.10 -2.09 -3.01
N ILE A 58 4.20 -2.78 -4.13
CA ILE A 58 5.36 -2.68 -5.05
C ILE A 58 5.48 -1.28 -5.66
N PRO A 59 4.44 -0.74 -6.34
CA PRO A 59 4.52 0.61 -6.89
C PRO A 59 4.66 1.67 -5.79
N MET A 60 4.08 1.45 -4.61
CA MET A 60 4.19 2.41 -3.50
C MET A 60 5.61 2.45 -2.93
N LEU A 61 6.29 1.30 -2.74
CA LEU A 61 7.68 1.26 -2.31
C LEU A 61 8.62 1.92 -3.31
N LEU A 62 8.40 1.70 -4.61
CA LEU A 62 9.13 2.38 -5.68
C LEU A 62 8.93 3.90 -5.62
N ALA A 63 7.70 4.37 -5.42
CA ALA A 63 7.40 5.79 -5.27
C ALA A 63 8.05 6.40 -4.01
N CYS A 64 8.03 5.68 -2.88
CA CYS A 64 8.70 6.10 -1.64
C CYS A 64 10.21 6.27 -1.83
N LEU A 65 10.86 5.30 -2.50
CA LEU A 65 12.28 5.33 -2.80
C LEU A 65 12.64 6.45 -3.77
N ALA A 66 11.80 6.66 -4.80
CA ALA A 66 11.96 7.74 -5.76
C ALA A 66 11.91 9.10 -5.04
N VAL A 67 10.88 9.38 -4.24
CA VAL A 67 10.80 10.65 -3.48
C VAL A 67 11.95 10.78 -2.48
N TYR A 68 12.36 9.71 -1.82
CA TYR A 68 13.52 9.75 -0.91
C TYR A 68 14.81 10.16 -1.61
N ARG A 69 15.05 9.65 -2.84
CA ARG A 69 16.21 10.01 -3.68
C ARG A 69 16.08 11.41 -4.30
N PHE A 70 14.95 11.72 -4.92
CA PHE A 70 14.73 12.98 -5.66
C PHE A 70 14.52 14.20 -4.76
N ASN A 71 14.16 14.01 -3.50
CA ASN A 71 13.92 15.11 -2.58
C ASN A 71 15.14 15.37 -1.67
N GLU A 72 16.28 14.72 -1.94
CA GLU A 72 17.56 14.80 -1.20
C GLU A 72 17.38 14.80 0.33
N ILE A 73 16.44 13.99 0.82
CA ILE A 73 15.99 14.00 2.23
C ILE A 73 17.14 13.66 3.18
N LYS A 74 18.18 13.01 2.67
CA LYS A 74 19.44 12.75 3.37
C LYS A 74 20.11 14.02 3.91
N ASN A 75 19.89 15.19 3.29
CA ASN A 75 20.50 16.48 3.66
C ASN A 75 19.53 17.42 4.42
N SER A 76 18.35 16.94 4.81
CA SER A 76 17.33 17.77 5.48
C SER A 76 17.51 17.80 7.01
N ARG A 77 17.22 18.96 7.62
CA ARG A 77 17.35 19.23 9.07
C ARG A 77 16.54 18.26 9.96
N HIS A 78 15.47 17.67 9.42
CA HIS A 78 14.61 16.69 10.11
C HIS A 78 14.54 15.33 9.38
N LYS A 79 15.71 14.83 8.95
CA LYS A 79 15.85 13.57 8.18
C LYS A 79 15.02 12.40 8.72
N LYS A 80 15.08 12.09 10.02
CA LYS A 80 14.35 10.94 10.61
C LYS A 80 12.83 11.08 10.46
N ARG A 81 12.28 12.27 10.73
CA ARG A 81 10.84 12.52 10.64
C ARG A 81 10.32 12.41 9.21
N ASN A 82 11.03 12.99 8.24
CA ASN A 82 10.62 12.93 6.84
C ASN A 82 10.69 11.51 6.27
N ILE A 83 11.70 10.71 6.68
CA ILE A 83 11.78 9.31 6.28
C ILE A 83 10.57 8.53 6.81
N VAL A 84 10.22 8.68 8.08
CA VAL A 84 9.08 7.98 8.68
C VAL A 84 7.78 8.32 7.96
N ILE A 85 7.52 9.61 7.70
CA ILE A 85 6.30 10.06 7.01
C ILE A 85 6.21 9.49 5.59
N ILE A 86 7.35 9.36 4.89
CA ILE A 86 7.37 8.87 3.50
C ILE A 86 7.19 7.35 3.44
N PHE A 87 7.80 6.62 4.37
CA PHE A 87 7.70 5.17 4.39
C PHE A 87 6.41 4.65 5.04
N LEU A 88 5.69 5.46 5.80
CA LEU A 88 4.44 5.08 6.47
C LEU A 88 3.42 4.40 5.53
N PRO A 89 3.04 4.97 4.37
CA PRO A 89 2.10 4.32 3.46
C PRO A 89 2.65 3.02 2.86
N GLY A 90 3.96 2.97 2.57
CA GLY A 90 4.62 1.75 2.11
C GLY A 90 4.61 0.65 3.17
N PHE A 91 4.75 1.01 4.45
CA PHE A 91 4.66 0.09 5.57
C PHE A 91 3.24 -0.47 5.74
N ILE A 92 2.22 0.38 5.61
CA ILE A 92 0.80 -0.03 5.67
C ILE A 92 0.51 -1.05 4.57
N CYS A 93 0.88 -0.75 3.32
CA CYS A 93 0.72 -1.70 2.21
C CYS A 93 1.50 -3.00 2.44
N GLY A 94 2.76 -2.90 2.90
CA GLY A 94 3.60 -4.06 3.17
C GLY A 94 3.04 -4.97 4.26
N ALA A 95 2.47 -4.41 5.34
CA ALA A 95 1.80 -5.18 6.38
C ALA A 95 0.57 -5.91 5.83
N CYS A 96 -0.24 -5.26 4.98
CA CYS A 96 -1.36 -5.90 4.31
C CYS A 96 -0.92 -7.06 3.41
N ALA A 97 0.15 -6.88 2.62
CA ALA A 97 0.68 -7.91 1.76
C ALA A 97 1.22 -9.12 2.55
N LEU A 98 1.96 -8.88 3.64
CA LEU A 98 2.45 -9.94 4.52
C LEU A 98 1.30 -10.71 5.17
N PHE A 99 0.23 -10.03 5.57
CA PHE A 99 -0.95 -10.68 6.13
C PHE A 99 -1.63 -11.62 5.11
N ILE A 100 -1.81 -11.19 3.86
CA ILE A 100 -2.38 -12.02 2.80
C ILE A 100 -1.49 -13.23 2.51
N ILE A 101 -0.17 -13.03 2.41
CA ILE A 101 0.78 -14.14 2.21
C ILE A 101 0.70 -15.14 3.36
N GLY A 102 0.62 -14.65 4.60
CA GLY A 102 0.44 -15.50 5.79
C GLY A 102 -0.83 -16.33 5.73
N LEU A 103 -1.98 -15.72 5.37
CA LEU A 103 -3.24 -16.42 5.21
C LEU A 103 -3.17 -17.52 4.14
N ILE A 104 -2.53 -17.24 3.00
CA ILE A 104 -2.36 -18.22 1.93
C ILE A 104 -1.51 -19.40 2.42
N ILE A 105 -0.39 -19.14 3.10
CA ILE A 105 0.50 -20.20 3.62
C ILE A 105 -0.23 -21.05 4.67
N THR A 106 -0.92 -20.43 5.63
CA THR A 106 -1.70 -21.17 6.63
C THR A 106 -2.81 -21.99 5.99
N GLY A 107 -3.50 -21.42 5.00
CA GLY A 107 -4.53 -22.13 4.23
C GLY A 107 -3.96 -23.35 3.49
N MET A 108 -2.80 -23.20 2.85
CA MET A 108 -2.12 -24.32 2.20
C MET A 108 -1.74 -25.41 3.21
N ILE A 109 -1.09 -25.06 4.33
CA ILE A 109 -0.68 -26.03 5.35
C ILE A 109 -1.89 -26.82 5.88
N ASN A 110 -3.00 -26.14 6.16
CA ASN A 110 -4.23 -26.78 6.66
C ASN A 110 -5.00 -27.57 5.59
N SER A 111 -4.70 -27.39 4.31
CA SER A 111 -5.31 -28.17 3.21
C SER A 111 -4.49 -29.41 2.86
N PHE A 112 -3.21 -29.44 3.24
CA PHE A 112 -2.30 -30.57 3.01
C PHE A 112 -2.23 -31.56 4.19
N PHE A 113 -2.80 -31.22 5.34
CA PHE A 113 -2.89 -32.06 6.56
C PHE A 113 -4.33 -32.44 6.85
#